data_AF-A0A963Q347-F1
#
_entry.id   AF-A0A963Q347-F1
#
_cell.length_a   1.000
_cell.length_b   1.000
_cell.length_c   1.000
_cell.angle_alpha   90.00
_cell.angle_beta   90.00
_cell.angle_gamma   90.00
#
_symmetry.space_group_name_H-M   'P 1'
#
loop_
_entity.id
_entity.type
_entity.pdbx_description
1 polymer ?
#
loop_
_entity_poly.entity_id
_entity_poly.type
_entity_poly.pdbx_seq_one_letter_code
_entity_poly.pdbx_strand_id
1 'polypeptide(L)' 'MLDPEEIQQLADELHQSEASRQPVEHFSKRFPGMNVEDGYRIGRAWVARQLAEGRRVIGHKIGLTSRAMQQASQID' A
#
# COMPACT_ATOMS: atom_id res chain seq x y z
N MET A 1 -4.24 -7.48 -12.53
CA MET A 1 -4.10 -6.04 -12.23
C MET A 1 -5.43 -5.59 -11.70
N LEU A 2 -5.40 -4.91 -10.56
CA LEU A 2 -6.61 -4.42 -9.93
C LEU A 2 -7.20 -3.27 -10.75
N ASP A 3 -8.52 -3.20 -10.84
CA ASP A 3 -9.17 -2.08 -11.52
C ASP A 3 -9.06 -0.79 -10.68
N PRO A 4 -9.36 0.39 -11.24
CA PRO A 4 -9.26 1.64 -10.51
C PRO A 4 -10.14 1.73 -9.26
N GLU A 5 -11.28 1.03 -9.25
CA GLU A 5 -12.22 1.05 -8.12
C GLU A 5 -11.67 0.21 -6.96
N GLU A 6 -11.18 -1.00 -7.23
CA GLU A 6 -10.49 -1.86 -6.27
C GLU A 6 -9.31 -1.14 -5.63
N ILE A 7 -8.51 -0.40 -6.42
CA ILE A 7 -7.38 0.38 -5.90
C ILE A 7 -7.85 1.43 -4.87
N GLN A 8 -8.96 2.13 -5.14
CA GLN A 8 -9.50 3.14 -4.21
C GLN A 8 -10.08 2.49 -2.96
N GLN A 9 -10.84 1.41 -3.11
CA GLN A 9 -11.40 0.66 -1.98
C GLN A 9 -10.29 0.19 -1.03
N LEU A 10 -9.21 -0.39 -1.55
CA LEU A 10 -8.09 -0.85 -0.73
C LEU A 10 -7.30 0.29 -0.07
N ALA A 11 -7.19 1.45 -0.74
CA ALA A 11 -6.61 2.64 -0.13
C ALA A 11 -7.47 3.19 1.03
N ASP A 12 -8.79 3.15 0.89
CA ASP A 12 -9.74 3.54 1.93
C ASP A 12 -9.71 2.57 3.11
N GLU A 13 -9.58 1.27 2.87
CA GLU A 13 -9.39 0.27 3.92
C GLU A 13 -8.10 0.51 4.72
N LEU A 14 -6.98 0.81 4.06
CA LEU A 14 -5.73 1.16 4.75
C LEU A 14 -5.89 2.44 5.57
N HIS A 15 -6.60 3.43 5.03
CA HIS A 15 -6.88 4.67 5.75
C HIS A 15 -7.74 4.44 7.00
N GLN A 16 -8.80 3.64 6.89
CA GLN A 16 -9.63 3.26 8.03
C GLN A 16 -8.84 2.43 9.06
N SER A 17 -7.97 1.53 8.59
CA SER A 17 -7.06 0.74 9.45
C SER A 17 -6.16 1.66 10.28
N GLU A 18 -5.54 2.67 9.66
CA GLU A 18 -4.72 3.68 10.37
C GLU A 18 -5.54 4.44 11.43
N ALA A 19 -6.73 4.93 11.06
CA ALA A 19 -7.57 5.72 11.97
C ALA A 19 -8.13 4.90 13.15
N SER A 20 -8.56 3.66 12.89
CA SER A 20 -9.18 2.77 13.87
C SER A 20 -8.18 1.95 14.68
N ARG A 21 -6.92 1.86 14.22
CA ARG A 21 -5.87 0.99 14.76
C ARG A 21 -6.25 -0.49 14.73
N GLN A 22 -7.09 -0.89 13.78
CA GLN A 22 -7.45 -2.28 13.53
C GLN A 22 -6.76 -2.76 12.25
N PRO A 23 -5.96 -3.83 12.29
CA PRO A 23 -5.25 -4.33 11.11
C PRO A 23 -6.23 -4.93 10.10
N VAL A 24 -5.92 -4.77 8.81
CA VAL A 24 -6.61 -5.44 7.70
C VAL A 24 -5.90 -6.72 7.30
N GLU A 25 -6.63 -7.66 6.70
CA GLU A 25 -6.01 -8.85 6.11
C GLU A 25 -5.09 -8.46 4.93
N HIS A 26 -4.02 -9.24 4.74
CA HIS A 26 -3.10 -9.05 3.62
C HIS A 26 -3.85 -9.09 2.29
N PHE A 27 -3.75 -8.02 1.49
CA PHE A 27 -4.43 -7.93 0.21
C PHE A 27 -4.02 -9.04 -0.78
N SER A 28 -2.78 -9.51 -0.76
CA SER A 28 -2.34 -10.64 -1.59
C SER A 28 -3.07 -11.96 -1.30
N LYS A 29 -3.68 -12.13 -0.12
CA LYS A 29 -4.54 -13.29 0.17
C LYS A 29 -5.91 -13.16 -0.46
N ARG A 30 -6.46 -11.93 -0.46
CA ARG A 30 -7.78 -11.61 -1.04
C ARG A 30 -7.71 -11.53 -2.58
N PHE A 31 -6.57 -11.09 -3.11
CA PHE A 31 -6.32 -10.87 -4.53
C PHE A 31 -5.07 -11.64 -4.97
N PRO A 32 -5.19 -12.96 -5.28
CA PRO A 32 -4.04 -13.79 -5.64
C PRO A 32 -3.28 -13.33 -6.90
N GLY A 33 -3.91 -12.53 -7.76
CA GLY A 33 -3.31 -11.96 -8.97
C GLY A 33 -2.69 -10.56 -8.77
N MET A 34 -2.67 -10.04 -7.54
CA MET A 34 -2.08 -8.75 -7.21
C MET A 34 -0.56 -8.80 -7.43
N ASN A 35 -0.03 -7.78 -8.10
CA ASN A 35 1.41 -7.65 -8.32
C ASN A 35 1.99 -6.42 -7.60
N VAL A 36 3.30 -6.21 -7.76
CA VAL A 36 4.02 -5.09 -7.13
C VAL A 36 3.50 -3.73 -7.61
N GLU A 37 3.13 -3.61 -8.89
CA GLU A 37 2.58 -2.37 -9.45
C GLU A 37 1.23 -2.01 -8.80
N ASP A 38 0.36 -3.00 -8.58
CA ASP A 38 -0.89 -2.81 -7.85
C ASP A 38 -0.61 -2.29 -6.43
N GLY A 39 0.42 -2.82 -5.75
CA GLY A 39 0.86 -2.31 -4.44
C GLY A 39 1.25 -0.83 -4.46
N TYR A 40 2.02 -0.40 -5.47
CA TYR A 40 2.36 1.02 -5.64
C TYR A 40 1.15 1.89 -6.01
N ARG A 41 0.20 1.38 -6.81
CA ARG A 41 -1.04 2.08 -7.15
C ARG A 41 -1.90 2.32 -5.91
N ILE A 42 -2.08 1.32 -5.04
CA ILE A 42 -2.77 1.47 -3.76
C ILE A 42 -2.06 2.49 -2.87
N GLY A 43 -0.74 2.39 -2.73
CA GLY A 43 0.05 3.33 -1.93
C GLY A 43 -0.09 4.78 -2.39
N ARG A 44 -0.07 5.02 -3.71
CA ARG A 44 -0.29 6.36 -4.29
C ARG A 44 -1.70 6.88 -4.02
N ALA A 45 -2.74 6.04 -4.15
CA ALA A 45 -4.12 6.43 -3.84
C ALA A 45 -4.28 6.78 -2.35
N TRP A 46 -3.67 5.99 -1.45
CA TRP A 46 -3.71 6.26 -0.01
C TRP A 46 -2.99 7.55 0.38
N VAL A 47 -1.84 7.86 -0.25
CA VAL A 47 -1.16 9.14 -0.08
C VAL A 47 -2.02 10.29 -0.62
N ALA A 48 -2.63 10.15 -1.80
CA ALA A 48 -3.49 11.19 -2.37
C ALA A 48 -4.66 11.55 -1.44
N ARG A 49 -5.27 10.54 -0.80
CA ARG A 49 -6.30 10.74 0.22
C ARG A 49 -5.78 11.56 1.41
N GLN A 50 -4.64 11.18 1.96
CA GLN A 50 -4.02 11.91 3.08
C GLN A 50 -3.71 13.37 2.73
N LEU A 51 -3.30 13.65 1.48
CA LEU A 51 -3.09 15.01 1.00
C LEU A 51 -4.40 15.80 0.90
N ALA A 52 -5.49 15.16 0.46
CA ALA A 52 -6.81 15.79 0.42
C ALA A 52 -7.33 16.16 1.83
N GLU A 53 -6.89 15.45 2.88
CA GLU A 53 -7.15 15.76 4.28
C GLU A 53 -6.24 16.85 4.87
N GLY A 54 -5.36 17.44 4.05
CA GLY A 54 -4.49 18.53 4.43
C GLY A 54 -3.12 18.11 4.96
N ARG A 55 -2.74 16.81 4.88
CA ARG A 55 -1.35 16.41 5.13
C ARG A 55 -0.42 16.95 4.03
N ARG A 56 0.88 16.99 4.32
CA ARG A 56 1.92 17.43 3.37
C ARG A 56 3.00 16.37 3.25
N VAL A 57 3.46 16.11 2.02
CA VAL A 57 4.65 15.30 1.78
C VAL A 57 5.90 16.06 2.26
N ILE A 58 6.68 15.44 3.14
CA ILE A 58 7.95 16.00 3.65
C ILE A 58 9.19 15.23 3.19
N GLY A 59 9.01 14.10 2.49
CA GLY A 59 10.11 13.28 2.01
C GLY A 59 9.64 11.91 1.53
N HIS A 60 10.60 11.07 1.15
CA HIS A 60 10.38 9.69 0.73
C HIS A 60 11.36 8.77 1.46
N LYS A 61 10.99 7.49 1.58
CA LYS A 61 11.81 6.44 2.20
C LYS A 61 12.06 5.32 1.21
N ILE A 62 13.22 4.67 1.31
CA ILE A 62 13.53 3.43 0.60
C ILE A 62 13.65 2.33 1.66
N GLY A 63 12.85 1.28 1.53
CA GLY A 63 12.88 0.11 2.40
C GLY A 63 13.53 -1.09 1.71
N LEU A 64 13.69 -2.19 2.46
CA LEU A 64 14.23 -3.45 1.94
C LEU A 64 15.59 -3.29 1.23
N THR A 65 16.48 -2.49 1.81
CA THR A 65 17.83 -2.24 1.26
C THR A 65 18.86 -3.31 1.65
N SER A 66 18.55 -4.15 2.65
CA SER A 66 19.38 -5.29 3.04
C SER A 66 19.15 -6.47 2.09
N ARG A 67 20.22 -7.08 1.59
CA ARG A 67 20.17 -8.29 0.76
C ARG A 67 19.43 -9.44 1.45
N ALA A 68 19.66 -9.63 2.75
CA ALA A 68 18.97 -10.66 3.52
C ALA A 68 17.44 -10.43 3.55
N MET A 69 17.01 -9.17 3.65
CA MET A 69 15.58 -8.81 3.67
C MET A 69 14.93 -8.92 2.29
N GLN A 70 15.66 -8.58 1.23
CA GLN A 70 15.19 -8.73 -0.15
C GLN A 70 14.90 -10.21 -0.45
N GLN A 71 15.85 -11.10 -0.15
CA GLN A 71 15.69 -12.55 -0.30
C GLN A 71 14.52 -13.09 0.54
N ALA A 72 14.42 -12.69 1.82
CA ALA A 72 13.32 -13.10 2.69
C ALA A 72 11.95 -12.61 2.18
N SER A 73 11.93 -11.48 1.48
CA SER A 73 10.71 -10.89 0.91
C SER A 73 10.46 -11.33 -0.54
N GLN A 74 11.30 -12.21 -1.09
CA GLN A 74 11.20 -12.74 -2.45
C GLN A 74 11.21 -11.63 -3.52
N ILE A 75 12.08 -10.64 -3.34
CA ILE A 75 12.31 -9.54 -4.30
C ILE A 75 13.80 -9.45 -4.63
N ASP A 76 14.11 -8.95 -5.83
CA ASP A 76 15.48 -8.85 -6.39
C ASP A 76 16.17 -7.50 -6.11
#